data_AF-A0A1J5LH17-F1
#
_entry.id   AF-A0A1J5LH17-F1
#
_cell.length_a   1.000
_cell.length_b   1.000
_cell.length_c   1.000
_cell.angle_alpha   90.00
_cell.angle_beta   90.00
_cell.angle_gamma   90.00
#
_symmetry.space_group_name_H-M   'P 1'
#
loop_
_entity.id
_entity.type
_entity.pdbx_description
1 polymer ?
#
loop_
_entity_poly.entity_id
_entity_poly.type
_entity_poly.pdbx_seq_one_letter_code
_entity_poly.pdbx_strand_id
1 'polypeptide(L)'
;MKKDNIDKLFENLNSDFDVEQPNLGHDLRFLKKLELQNKNTQPLVENNSGWSVWKKAFAVAAVVVLVLTFALGTQQNNQSHDLASVSPEMAVTQDFFTNAIQVELKNINLERTPETSALIDKALIRLTSLEQAYDNLKLDLESSGQDQRVIYAMISNFQTRIDLLQNVLDNIKEVKQLNQSNNENSNTI
;
A
#
# COMPACT_ATOMS: atom_id res chain seq x y z
N MET A 1 -48.43 -18.61 -24.12
CA MET A 1 -48.06 -17.72 -22.99
C MET A 1 -49.35 -17.07 -22.49
N LYS A 2 -49.63 -17.13 -21.18
CA LYS A 2 -50.76 -16.39 -20.58
C LYS A 2 -50.35 -14.92 -20.49
N LYS A 3 -51.12 -14.00 -21.07
CA LYS A 3 -50.92 -12.55 -20.88
C LYS A 3 -51.08 -12.21 -19.40
N ASP A 4 -50.15 -11.44 -18.85
CA ASP A 4 -50.11 -11.10 -17.43
C ASP A 4 -51.24 -10.13 -17.06
N ASN A 5 -51.65 -10.08 -15.79
CA ASN A 5 -52.75 -9.22 -15.34
C ASN A 5 -52.52 -7.73 -15.67
N ILE A 6 -51.27 -7.31 -15.84
CA ILE A 6 -50.87 -5.96 -16.24
C ILE A 6 -51.32 -5.65 -17.68
N ASP A 7 -51.14 -6.58 -18.62
CA ASP A 7 -51.54 -6.38 -20.02
C ASP A 7 -53.05 -6.15 -20.12
N LYS A 8 -53.83 -6.84 -19.29
CA LYS A 8 -55.29 -6.66 -19.20
C LYS A 8 -55.69 -5.33 -18.58
N LEU A 9 -54.92 -4.83 -17.61
CA LEU A 9 -55.15 -3.50 -17.02
C LEU A 9 -54.95 -2.41 -18.08
N PHE A 10 -53.88 -2.48 -18.86
CA PHE A 10 -53.62 -1.51 -19.93
C PHE A 10 -54.62 -1.63 -21.08
N GLU A 11 -55.03 -2.84 -21.49
CA GLU A 11 -56.10 -3.01 -22.49
C GLU A 11 -57.43 -2.39 -22.02
N ASN A 12 -57.77 -2.50 -20.73
CA ASN A 12 -58.99 -1.89 -20.16
C ASN A 12 -58.91 -0.37 -20.04
N LEU A 13 -57.74 0.18 -19.70
CA LEU A 13 -57.54 1.61 -19.48
C LEU A 13 -57.20 2.37 -20.77
N ASN A 14 -56.99 1.66 -21.88
CA ASN A 14 -56.43 2.23 -23.12
C ASN A 14 -57.24 3.42 -23.67
N SER A 15 -58.54 3.47 -23.40
CA SER A 15 -59.44 4.54 -23.84
C SER A 15 -59.60 5.68 -22.82
N ASP A 16 -59.05 5.53 -21.60
CA ASP A 16 -59.14 6.48 -20.48
C ASP A 16 -57.86 7.33 -20.30
N PHE A 17 -56.88 7.23 -21.20
CA PHE A 17 -55.66 8.04 -21.13
C PHE A 17 -55.79 9.40 -21.83
N ASP A 18 -56.59 9.47 -22.89
CA ASP A 18 -56.76 10.67 -23.73
C ASP A 18 -57.99 11.50 -23.31
N VAL A 19 -58.19 11.69 -22.00
CA VAL A 19 -59.37 12.37 -21.44
C VAL A 19 -59.33 13.88 -21.64
N GLU A 20 -58.14 14.46 -21.69
CA GLU A 20 -57.96 15.92 -21.74
C GLU A 20 -56.80 16.29 -22.67
N GLN A 21 -56.99 17.34 -23.47
CA GLN A 21 -55.91 17.94 -24.27
C GLN A 21 -55.40 19.21 -23.61
N PRO A 22 -54.10 19.54 -23.73
CA PRO A 22 -53.56 20.77 -23.18
C PRO A 22 -54.30 22.00 -23.72
N ASN A 23 -54.53 22.99 -22.85
CA ASN A 23 -55.11 24.27 -23.24
C ASN A 23 -54.36 24.88 -24.44
N LEU A 24 -55.11 25.44 -25.39
CA LEU A 24 -54.59 26.11 -26.59
C LEU A 24 -53.37 27.01 -26.26
N GLY A 25 -52.32 26.89 -27.08
CA GLY A 25 -51.06 27.60 -26.89
C GLY A 25 -50.09 26.97 -25.88
N HIS A 26 -50.34 25.75 -25.41
CA HIS A 26 -49.38 24.98 -24.61
C HIS A 26 -48.01 24.89 -25.27
N ASP A 27 -47.96 24.59 -26.57
CA ASP A 27 -46.69 24.40 -27.31
C ASP A 27 -45.87 25.68 -27.36
N LEU A 28 -46.53 26.83 -27.52
CA LEU A 28 -45.87 28.15 -27.47
C LEU A 28 -45.30 28.44 -26.09
N ARG A 29 -46.05 28.13 -25.02
CA ARG A 29 -45.56 28.28 -23.63
C ARG A 29 -44.40 27.33 -23.34
N PHE A 30 -44.45 26.11 -23.86
CA PHE A 30 -43.41 25.11 -23.73
C PHE A 30 -42.13 25.53 -24.46
N LEU A 31 -42.23 25.93 -25.74
CA LEU A 31 -41.11 26.46 -26.52
C LEU A 31 -40.48 27.68 -25.85
N LYS A 32 -41.31 28.61 -25.35
CA LYS A 32 -40.82 29.79 -24.60
C LYS A 32 -40.07 29.38 -23.33
N LYS A 33 -40.54 28.36 -22.60
CA LYS A 33 -39.86 27.84 -21.41
C LYS A 33 -38.51 27.19 -21.77
N LEU A 34 -38.46 26.40 -22.85
CA LEU A 34 -37.21 25.80 -23.36
C LEU A 34 -36.19 26.86 -23.78
N GLU A 35 -36.63 27.90 -24.49
CA GLU A 35 -35.76 28.98 -24.92
C GLU A 35 -35.19 29.77 -23.73
N LEU A 36 -36.01 30.02 -22.69
CA LEU A 36 -35.57 30.65 -21.45
C LEU A 36 -34.58 29.77 -20.66
N GLN A 37 -34.72 28.44 -20.69
CA GLN A 37 -33.75 27.53 -20.09
C GLN A 37 -32.42 27.52 -20.85
N ASN A 38 -32.46 27.53 -22.19
CA ASN A 38 -31.25 27.65 -23.02
C ASN A 38 -30.56 29.03 -22.89
N LYS A 39 -31.31 30.11 -22.63
CA LYS A 39 -30.76 31.46 -22.45
C LYS A 39 -30.19 31.74 -21.06
N ASN A 40 -30.54 30.94 -20.05
CA ASN A 40 -29.94 31.00 -18.70
C ASN A 40 -28.69 30.11 -18.54
N THR A 41 -28.38 29.27 -19.52
CA THR A 41 -27.00 28.88 -19.81
C THR A 41 -26.38 29.95 -20.70
N GLN A 42 -26.14 31.14 -20.16
CA GLN A 42 -25.26 32.06 -20.85
C GLN A 42 -23.88 31.41 -20.96
N PRO A 43 -23.28 31.41 -22.16
CA PRO A 43 -21.88 31.09 -22.35
C PRO A 43 -21.06 32.03 -21.48
N LEU A 44 -20.00 31.50 -20.85
CA LEU A 44 -18.93 32.32 -20.30
C LEU A 44 -18.56 33.34 -21.37
N VAL A 45 -18.73 34.63 -21.08
CA VAL A 45 -18.22 35.71 -21.91
C VAL A 45 -16.76 35.41 -22.17
N GLU A 46 -16.48 35.01 -23.41
CA GLU A 46 -15.16 34.86 -23.97
C GLU A 46 -14.58 36.25 -24.13
N ASN A 47 -14.08 36.80 -23.02
CA ASN A 47 -13.12 37.87 -23.09
C ASN A 47 -11.80 37.24 -23.53
N ASN A 48 -11.44 37.47 -24.79
CA ASN A 48 -10.11 37.20 -25.32
C ASN A 48 -9.05 37.98 -24.52
N SER A 49 -8.64 37.38 -23.41
CA SER A 49 -7.48 37.76 -22.65
C SER A 49 -6.57 36.53 -22.61
N GLY A 50 -5.36 36.69 -23.15
CA GLY A 50 -4.31 35.67 -23.14
C GLY A 50 -4.07 35.05 -21.76
N TRP A 51 -4.56 35.64 -20.67
CA TRP A 51 -4.55 35.09 -19.32
C TRP A 51 -5.21 33.70 -19.19
N SER A 52 -6.21 33.35 -20.01
CA SER A 52 -6.85 32.00 -19.92
C SER A 52 -5.91 30.87 -20.36
N VAL A 53 -5.06 31.12 -21.36
CA VAL A 53 -4.07 30.14 -21.85
C VAL A 53 -2.93 30.01 -20.83
N TRP A 54 -2.51 31.13 -20.23
CA TRP A 54 -1.48 31.12 -19.18
C TRP A 54 -1.96 30.43 -17.92
N LYS A 55 -3.24 30.51 -17.52
CA LYS A 55 -3.78 29.75 -16.38
C LYS A 55 -3.70 28.23 -16.61
N LYS A 56 -3.99 27.75 -17.83
CA LYS A 56 -3.81 26.33 -18.18
C LYS A 56 -2.33 25.94 -18.21
N ALA A 57 -1.46 26.80 -18.75
CA ALA A 57 -0.01 26.58 -18.74
C ALA A 57 0.58 26.60 -17.32
N PHE A 58 0.12 27.48 -16.42
CA PHE A 58 0.51 27.50 -15.01
C PHE A 58 0.03 26.28 -14.25
N ALA A 59 -1.18 25.76 -14.54
CA ALA A 59 -1.65 24.53 -13.92
C ALA A 59 -0.77 23.32 -14.31
N VAL A 60 -0.39 23.21 -15.59
CA VAL A 60 0.52 22.14 -16.05
C VAL A 60 1.94 22.37 -15.51
N ALA A 61 2.46 23.58 -15.59
CA ALA A 61 3.79 23.91 -15.06
C ALA A 61 3.89 23.70 -13.56
N ALA A 62 2.84 24.01 -12.78
CA ALA A 62 2.81 23.78 -11.35
C ALA A 62 2.86 22.28 -11.02
N VAL A 63 2.17 21.43 -11.78
CA VAL A 63 2.27 19.96 -11.63
C VAL A 63 3.66 19.47 -12.01
N VAL A 64 4.23 19.95 -13.12
CA VAL A 64 5.60 19.59 -13.53
C VAL A 64 6.63 20.04 -12.50
N VAL A 65 6.50 21.25 -11.96
CA VAL A 65 7.35 21.76 -10.88
C VAL A 65 7.14 20.96 -9.61
N LEU A 66 5.91 20.59 -9.22
CA LEU A 66 5.64 19.73 -8.06
C LEU A 66 6.27 18.34 -8.22
N VAL A 67 6.13 17.74 -9.41
CA VAL A 67 6.72 16.44 -9.72
C VAL A 67 8.24 16.54 -9.73
N LEU A 68 8.82 17.62 -10.27
CA LEU A 68 10.27 17.84 -10.26
C LEU A 68 10.81 18.15 -8.86
N THR A 69 10.13 18.97 -8.06
CA THR A 69 10.54 19.26 -6.68
C THR A 69 10.37 18.04 -5.79
N PHE A 70 9.35 17.21 -6.02
CA PHE A 70 9.19 15.94 -5.34
C PHE A 70 10.27 14.93 -5.78
N ALA A 71 10.56 14.83 -7.08
CA ALA A 71 11.58 13.92 -7.61
C ALA A 71 13.00 14.31 -7.17
N LEU A 72 13.34 15.62 -7.18
CA LEU A 72 14.63 16.12 -6.73
C LEU A 72 14.71 16.20 -5.19
N GLY A 73 13.61 16.48 -4.50
CA GLY A 73 13.54 16.60 -3.04
C GLY A 73 13.59 15.27 -2.28
N THR A 74 13.20 14.18 -2.94
CA THR A 74 13.34 12.81 -2.41
C THR A 74 14.72 12.22 -2.65
N GLN A 75 15.57 12.90 -3.40
CA GLN A 75 16.98 12.55 -3.57
C GLN A 75 17.81 13.07 -2.38
N GLN A 76 17.37 12.77 -1.15
CA GLN A 76 18.35 12.70 -0.07
C GLN A 76 19.23 11.50 -0.37
N ASN A 77 20.39 11.79 -0.95
CA ASN A 77 21.52 10.87 -0.98
C ASN A 77 21.98 10.72 0.47
N ASN A 78 21.19 10.00 1.27
CA ASN A 78 21.63 9.44 2.53
C ASN A 78 22.70 8.46 2.11
N GLN A 79 23.96 8.93 2.04
CA GLN A 79 25.09 8.02 2.13
C GLN A 79 24.87 7.29 3.45
N SER A 80 24.26 6.11 3.37
CA SER A 80 23.96 5.33 4.55
C SER A 80 25.31 4.92 5.11
N HIS A 81 25.68 5.46 6.26
CA HIS A 81 26.85 5.07 7.01
C HIS A 81 26.58 3.70 7.63
N ASP A 82 26.53 2.68 6.77
CA ASP A 82 26.37 1.30 7.13
C ASP A 82 27.69 0.55 6.93
N LEU A 83 27.67 -0.75 7.19
CA LEU A 83 28.87 -1.57 7.13
C LEU A 83 29.48 -1.56 5.73
N ALA A 84 28.66 -1.44 4.69
CA ALA A 84 29.12 -1.39 3.30
C ALA A 84 29.92 -0.12 2.97
N SER A 85 29.76 0.96 3.74
CA SER A 85 30.52 2.20 3.57
C SER A 85 31.98 2.13 4.07
N VAL A 86 32.35 1.06 4.80
CA VAL A 86 33.69 0.91 5.40
C VAL A 86 34.72 0.42 4.37
N SER A 87 34.38 -0.65 3.63
CA SER A 87 35.25 -1.22 2.60
C SER A 87 34.46 -2.12 1.64
N PRO A 88 35.01 -2.46 0.45
CA PRO A 88 34.37 -3.41 -0.47
C PRO A 88 34.10 -4.78 0.18
N GLU A 89 35.01 -5.27 1.00
CA GLU A 89 34.86 -6.54 1.72
C GLU A 89 33.73 -6.46 2.76
N MET A 90 33.59 -5.30 3.41
CA MET A 90 32.52 -5.06 4.37
C MET A 90 31.15 -4.91 3.69
N ALA A 91 31.10 -4.39 2.46
CA ALA A 91 29.90 -4.40 1.63
C ALA A 91 29.46 -5.83 1.30
N VAL A 92 30.39 -6.68 0.85
CA VAL A 92 30.11 -8.11 0.61
C VAL A 92 29.62 -8.80 1.90
N THR A 93 30.21 -8.45 3.04
CA THR A 93 29.82 -8.99 4.35
C THR A 93 28.38 -8.59 4.72
N GLN A 94 28.03 -7.32 4.55
CA GLN A 94 26.66 -6.82 4.79
C GLN A 94 25.65 -7.54 3.89
N ASP A 95 25.96 -7.68 2.60
CA ASP A 95 25.10 -8.36 1.64
C ASP A 95 24.90 -9.83 2.02
N PHE A 96 25.98 -10.53 2.38
CA PHE A 96 25.92 -11.92 2.82
C PHE A 96 24.98 -12.11 4.00
N PHE A 97 25.15 -11.33 5.08
CA PHE A 97 24.33 -11.47 6.27
C PHE A 97 22.88 -11.03 6.04
N THR A 98 22.66 -9.98 5.27
CA THR A 98 21.31 -9.51 4.92
C THR A 98 20.55 -10.59 4.14
N ASN A 99 21.20 -11.23 3.17
CA ASN A 99 20.64 -12.35 2.43
C ASN A 99 20.35 -13.56 3.33
N ALA A 100 21.27 -13.91 4.24
CA ALA A 100 21.05 -15.00 5.18
C ALA A 100 19.82 -14.76 6.07
N ILE A 101 19.66 -13.55 6.60
CA ILE A 101 18.49 -13.16 7.41
C ILE A 101 17.19 -13.25 6.59
N GLN A 102 17.20 -12.80 5.34
CA GLN A 102 16.02 -12.90 4.47
C GLN A 102 15.62 -14.35 4.19
N VAL A 103 16.59 -15.22 3.91
CA VAL A 103 16.35 -16.66 3.72
C VAL A 103 15.74 -17.26 4.97
N GLU A 104 16.29 -16.95 6.14
CA GLU A 104 15.81 -17.52 7.39
C GLU A 104 14.41 -17.02 7.77
N LEU A 105 14.12 -15.74 7.57
CA LEU A 105 12.78 -15.19 7.71
C LEU A 105 11.77 -15.87 6.79
N LYS A 106 12.16 -16.14 5.54
CA LYS A 106 11.30 -16.88 4.60
C LYS A 106 11.01 -18.29 5.13
N ASN A 107 12.03 -18.99 5.63
CA ASN A 107 11.87 -20.32 6.23
C ASN A 107 10.89 -20.27 7.42
N ILE A 108 11.07 -19.32 8.35
CA ILE A 108 10.16 -19.17 9.51
C ILE A 108 8.73 -18.91 9.09
N ASN A 109 8.51 -18.07 8.07
CA ASN A 109 7.17 -17.75 7.60
C ASN A 109 6.46 -18.96 6.97
N LEU A 110 7.19 -19.87 6.32
CA LEU A 110 6.63 -21.13 5.80
C LEU A 110 6.19 -22.08 6.91
N GLU A 111 6.81 -21.97 8.09
CA GLU A 111 6.53 -22.80 9.25
C GLU A 111 5.41 -22.22 10.15
N ARG A 112 4.77 -21.12 9.73
CA ARG A 112 3.72 -20.45 10.51
C ARG A 112 2.42 -21.24 10.53
N THR A 113 1.99 -21.59 11.73
CA THR A 113 0.75 -22.32 12.05
C THR A 113 0.11 -21.70 13.30
N PRO A 114 -1.16 -21.99 13.64
CA PRO A 114 -1.77 -21.50 14.88
C PRO A 114 -0.94 -21.81 16.13
N GLU A 115 -0.30 -22.98 16.17
CA GLU A 115 0.52 -23.46 17.29
C GLU A 115 1.88 -22.73 17.37
N THR A 116 2.45 -22.32 16.23
CA THR A 116 3.77 -21.68 16.16
C THR A 116 3.71 -20.15 16.09
N SER A 117 2.55 -19.56 15.80
CA SER A 117 2.39 -18.11 15.56
C SER A 117 2.91 -17.26 16.72
N ALA A 118 2.58 -17.60 17.96
CA ALA A 118 2.97 -16.80 19.13
C ALA A 118 4.50 -16.74 19.31
N LEU A 119 5.21 -17.86 19.05
CA LEU A 119 6.67 -17.92 19.09
C LEU A 119 7.28 -17.05 17.98
N ILE A 120 6.74 -17.14 16.76
CA ILE A 120 7.19 -16.36 15.60
C ILE A 120 6.97 -14.86 15.85
N ASP A 121 5.81 -14.46 16.34
CA ASP A 121 5.50 -13.05 16.60
C ASP A 121 6.43 -12.45 17.66
N LYS A 122 6.73 -13.20 18.72
CA LYS A 122 7.72 -12.80 19.73
C LYS A 122 9.12 -12.65 19.12
N ALA A 123 9.52 -13.56 18.23
CA ALA A 123 10.80 -13.49 17.54
C ALA A 123 10.90 -12.26 16.64
N LEU A 124 9.84 -11.94 15.89
CA LEU A 124 9.80 -10.76 15.02
C LEU A 124 9.93 -9.47 15.83
N ILE A 125 9.27 -9.36 16.98
CA ILE A 125 9.44 -8.21 17.89
C ILE A 125 10.90 -8.07 18.34
N ARG A 126 11.54 -9.18 18.72
CA ARG A 126 12.95 -9.17 19.13
C ARG A 126 13.87 -8.80 17.95
N LEU A 127 13.58 -9.30 16.76
CA LEU A 127 14.32 -8.99 15.54
C LEU A 127 14.26 -7.49 15.23
N THR A 128 13.08 -6.87 15.34
CA THR A 128 12.92 -5.41 15.16
C THR A 128 13.75 -4.62 16.17
N SER A 129 13.82 -5.06 17.43
CA SER A 129 14.67 -4.42 18.43
C SER A 129 16.16 -4.52 18.08
N LEU A 130 16.62 -5.64 17.52
CA LEU A 130 17.99 -5.80 17.04
C LEU A 130 18.27 -4.91 15.82
N GLU A 131 17.31 -4.77 14.91
CA GLU A 131 17.42 -3.89 13.74
C GLU A 131 17.51 -2.41 14.15
N GLN A 132 16.70 -1.97 15.11
CA GLN A 132 16.82 -0.62 15.69
C GLN A 132 18.19 -0.41 16.36
N ALA A 133 18.73 -1.42 17.04
CA ALA A 133 20.08 -1.34 17.60
C ALA A 133 21.14 -1.22 16.50
N TYR A 134 20.97 -1.89 15.36
CA TYR A 134 21.85 -1.72 14.20
C TYR A 134 21.76 -0.31 13.61
N ASP A 135 20.57 0.27 13.53
CA ASP A 135 20.41 1.66 13.08
C ASP A 135 21.11 2.67 13.98
N ASN A 136 21.11 2.44 15.30
CA ASN A 136 21.92 3.25 16.22
C ASN A 136 23.43 3.06 15.96
N LEU A 137 23.87 1.82 15.70
CA LEU A 137 25.27 1.55 15.37
C LEU A 137 25.72 2.25 14.08
N LYS A 138 24.82 2.50 13.11
CA LYS A 138 25.15 3.32 11.92
C LYS A 138 25.52 4.76 12.32
N LEU A 139 24.77 5.35 13.25
CA LEU A 139 25.05 6.69 13.78
C LEU A 139 26.37 6.72 14.57
N ASP A 140 26.62 5.67 15.36
CA ASP A 140 27.88 5.51 16.09
C ASP A 140 29.06 5.34 15.13
N LEU A 141 28.88 4.62 14.01
CA LEU A 141 29.91 4.39 13.02
C LEU A 141 30.33 5.71 12.34
N GLU A 142 29.35 6.53 11.98
CA GLU A 142 29.57 7.86 11.41
C GLU A 142 30.28 8.77 12.41
N SER A 143 29.74 8.89 13.62
CA SER A 143 30.26 9.83 14.65
C SER A 143 31.64 9.42 15.20
N SER A 144 31.96 8.13 15.18
CA SER A 144 33.27 7.61 15.63
C SER A 144 34.36 7.63 14.56
N GLY A 145 34.02 7.96 13.31
CA GLY A 145 34.96 7.89 12.19
C GLY A 145 35.37 6.45 11.84
N GLN A 146 34.39 5.54 11.81
CA GLN A 146 34.57 4.10 11.50
C GLN A 146 35.38 3.32 12.55
N ASP A 147 35.11 3.52 13.83
CA ASP A 147 35.77 2.77 14.91
C ASP A 147 35.55 1.25 14.76
N GLN A 148 36.64 0.48 14.80
CA GLN A 148 36.63 -0.98 14.65
C GLN A 148 35.72 -1.68 15.68
N ARG A 149 35.55 -1.12 16.87
CA ARG A 149 34.64 -1.65 17.90
C ARG A 149 33.18 -1.51 17.49
N VAL A 150 32.81 -0.42 16.81
CA VAL A 150 31.47 -0.23 16.26
C VAL A 150 31.24 -1.19 15.10
N ILE A 151 32.23 -1.35 14.21
CA ILE A 151 32.19 -2.34 13.11
C ILE A 151 31.97 -3.75 13.67
N TYR A 152 32.70 -4.12 14.74
CA TYR A 152 32.51 -5.41 15.41
C TYR A 152 31.09 -5.56 15.98
N ALA A 153 30.57 -4.52 16.63
CA ALA A 153 29.21 -4.53 17.16
C ALA A 153 28.15 -4.67 16.06
N MET A 154 28.37 -4.05 14.89
CA MET A 154 27.50 -4.19 13.71
C MET A 154 27.49 -5.61 13.17
N ILE A 155 28.66 -6.24 13.02
CA ILE A 155 28.75 -7.66 12.63
C ILE A 155 28.08 -8.55 13.68
N SER A 156 28.34 -8.32 14.96
CA SER A 156 27.76 -9.10 16.05
C SER A 156 26.24 -8.98 16.11
N ASN A 157 25.69 -7.80 15.77
CA ASN A 157 24.25 -7.62 15.62
C ASN A 157 23.67 -8.53 14.52
N PHE A 158 24.28 -8.57 13.33
CA PHE A 158 23.88 -9.49 12.26
C PHE A 158 23.90 -10.95 12.72
N GLN A 159 24.98 -11.37 13.37
CA GLN A 159 25.10 -12.73 13.91
C GLN A 159 23.98 -13.04 14.91
N THR A 160 23.73 -12.12 15.85
CA THR A 160 22.67 -12.27 16.86
C THR A 160 21.28 -12.39 16.22
N ARG A 161 21.02 -11.65 15.14
CA ARG A 161 19.76 -11.76 14.38
C ARG A 161 19.62 -13.14 13.73
N ILE A 162 20.69 -13.67 13.16
CA ILE A 162 20.69 -15.00 12.54
C ILE A 162 20.49 -16.08 13.60
N ASP A 163 21.24 -16.03 14.70
CA ASP A 163 21.13 -16.98 15.81
C ASP A 163 19.71 -16.99 16.38
N LEU A 164 19.09 -15.82 16.55
CA LEU A 164 17.69 -15.71 16.99
C LEU A 164 16.75 -16.48 16.06
N LEU A 165 16.89 -16.29 14.75
CA LEU A 165 15.99 -16.89 13.76
C LEU A 165 16.21 -18.40 13.65
N GLN A 166 17.46 -18.87 13.70
CA GLN A 166 17.77 -20.30 13.73
C GLN A 166 17.19 -21.00 14.97
N ASN A 167 17.37 -20.39 16.14
CA ASN A 167 16.78 -20.90 17.37
C ASN A 167 15.25 -21.01 17.26
N VAL A 168 14.60 -20.02 16.62
CA VAL A 168 13.15 -20.06 16.41
C VAL A 168 12.73 -21.20 15.50
N LEU A 169 13.45 -21.45 14.41
CA LEU A 169 13.19 -22.62 13.56
C LEU A 169 13.33 -23.93 14.32
N ASP A 170 14.36 -24.08 15.15
CA ASP A 170 14.58 -25.30 15.90
C ASP A 170 13.49 -25.53 16.96
N ASN A 171 13.06 -24.47 17.66
CA ASN A 171 11.92 -24.53 18.57
C ASN A 171 10.62 -24.89 17.83
N ILE A 172 10.40 -24.39 16.60
CA ILE A 172 9.23 -24.77 15.79
C ILE A 172 9.26 -26.27 15.46
N LYS A 173 10.43 -26.81 15.06
CA LYS A 173 10.57 -28.25 14.78
C LYS A 173 10.24 -29.09 16.01
N GLU A 174 10.71 -28.68 17.19
CA GLU A 174 10.43 -29.37 18.45
C GLU A 174 8.93 -29.37 18.77
N VAL A 175 8.25 -28.22 18.67
CA VAL A 175 6.79 -28.12 18.87
C VAL A 175 6.03 -29.05 17.93
N LYS A 176 6.44 -29.13 16.66
CA LYS A 176 5.80 -30.01 15.67
C LYS A 176 5.99 -31.50 16.02
N GLN A 177 7.19 -31.90 16.46
CA GLN A 177 7.48 -33.28 16.86
C GLN A 177 6.66 -33.72 18.08
N LEU A 178 6.52 -32.83 19.08
CA LEU A 178 5.72 -33.09 20.27
C LEU A 178 4.23 -33.29 19.92
N ASN A 179 3.69 -32.45 19.04
CA ASN A 179 2.29 -32.55 18.61
C ASN A 179 2.02 -33.83 17.80
N GLN A 180 2.95 -34.26 16.96
CA GLN A 180 2.81 -35.53 16.23
C GLN A 180 2.79 -36.73 17.21
N SER A 181 3.70 -36.76 18.18
CA SER A 181 3.79 -37.84 19.18
C SER A 181 2.51 -37.96 20.03
N ASN A 182 1.90 -36.82 20.39
CA ASN A 182 0.64 -36.80 21.14
C ASN A 182 -0.55 -37.32 20.32
N ASN A 183 -0.58 -37.03 19.02
CA ASN A 183 -1.63 -37.51 18.12
C ASN A 183 -1.52 -39.03 17.86
N GLU A 184 -0.31 -39.58 17.77
CA GLU A 184 -0.09 -41.02 17.63
C GLU A 184 -0.56 -41.78 18.89
N ASN A 185 -0.21 -41.30 20.09
CA ASN A 185 -0.61 -41.94 21.35
C ASN A 185 -2.12 -41.85 21.62
N SER A 186 -2.80 -40.79 21.16
CA SER A 186 -4.24 -40.61 21.36
C SER A 186 -5.11 -41.52 20.47
N ASN A 187 -4.56 -42.03 19.37
CA ASN A 187 -5.26 -42.94 18.45
C ASN A 187 -5.07 -44.43 18.80
N THR A 188 -4.23 -44.74 19.80
CA THR A 188 -3.92 -46.11 20.25
C THR A 188 -4.57 -46.50 21.59
N ILE A 189 -5.54 -45.72 22.08
CA ILE A 189 -6.35 -46.01 23.28
C ILE A 189 -7.81 -46.09 22.87
#